data_AF-A0A9Q1CVQ4-F1
#
_entry.id   AF-A0A9Q1CVQ4-F1
#
_cell.length_a   1.000
_cell.length_b   1.000
_cell.length_c   1.000
_cell.angle_alpha   90.00
_cell.angle_beta   90.00
_cell.angle_gamma   90.00
#
_symmetry.space_group_name_H-M   'P 1'
#
loop_
_entity.id
_entity.type
_entity.pdbx_description
1 polymer ?
#
loop_
_entity_poly.entity_id
_entity_poly.type
_entity_poly.pdbx_seq_one_letter_code
_entity_poly.pdbx_strand_id
1 'polypeptide(L)'
;MVEGDEGRMCVNTEWGGFGENGCIDDIQTQFDREVDEGFEKMIGGMYLGEIVRKILIDLTRRDLLFRGEITEKLKTSGIFETKFLSQIESDRLALLQVRSILQHLGLDSTCDDSIIVKQVCGTVSRRAAQLCGAGMAAIVEKIRENRGLDHLDITVGVDGTLYKLHPHFSRILNETVQELAPKCDVTFVLSEDGSGKGAALITDVAQRRNAEM
;
A
#
# COMPACT_ATOMS: atom_id res chain seq x y z
N MET A 1 -13.19 10.50 -27.24
CA MET A 1 -14.30 9.67 -26.72
C MET A 1 -14.57 8.62 -27.78
N VAL A 2 -14.69 7.35 -27.40
CA VAL A 2 -15.19 6.34 -28.34
C VAL A 2 -16.70 6.57 -28.41
N GLU A 3 -17.21 7.02 -29.56
CA GLU A 3 -18.65 7.12 -29.80
C GLU A 3 -19.18 5.69 -30.03
N GLY A 4 -20.04 5.20 -29.14
CA GLY A 4 -20.71 3.91 -29.27
C GLY A 4 -20.73 3.09 -27.98
N ASP A 5 -21.79 2.29 -27.81
CA ASP A 5 -21.99 1.37 -26.68
C ASP A 5 -21.33 0.00 -26.90
N GLU A 6 -20.52 -0.14 -27.95
CA GLU A 6 -19.85 -1.39 -28.31
C GLU A 6 -18.36 -1.40 -27.92
N GLY A 7 -17.89 -2.55 -27.44
CA GLY A 7 -16.48 -2.79 -27.14
C GLY A 7 -16.11 -2.64 -25.67
N ARG A 8 -14.82 -2.40 -25.41
CA ARG A 8 -14.24 -2.27 -24.06
C ARG A 8 -13.21 -1.15 -24.07
N MET A 9 -13.08 -0.46 -22.94
CA MET A 9 -12.10 0.59 -22.71
C MET A 9 -11.38 0.34 -21.39
N CYS A 10 -10.06 0.52 -21.36
CA CYS A 10 -9.30 0.54 -20.12
C CYS A 10 -9.62 1.84 -19.37
N VAL A 11 -9.99 1.75 -18.10
CA VAL A 11 -10.28 2.91 -17.25
C VAL A 11 -9.12 3.10 -16.29
N ASN A 12 -8.47 4.26 -16.37
CA ASN A 12 -7.63 4.73 -15.30
C ASN A 12 -8.53 5.25 -14.17
N THR A 13 -8.54 4.55 -13.04
CA THR A 13 -9.45 4.86 -11.94
C THR A 13 -9.05 6.10 -11.15
N GLU A 14 -7.77 6.47 -11.16
CA GLU A 14 -7.20 7.50 -10.26
C GLU A 14 -7.71 7.35 -8.81
N TRP A 15 -7.84 6.10 -8.34
CA TRP A 15 -8.49 5.77 -7.07
C TRP A 15 -7.78 6.32 -5.83
N GLY A 16 -6.62 6.95 -6.00
CA GLY A 16 -5.89 7.62 -4.93
C GLY A 16 -6.66 8.79 -4.33
N GLY A 17 -7.52 9.44 -5.13
CA GLY A 17 -8.44 10.50 -4.69
C GLY A 17 -9.72 9.99 -4.01
N PHE A 18 -9.87 8.67 -3.81
CA PHE A 18 -10.98 8.15 -3.01
C PHE A 18 -10.89 8.71 -1.59
N GLY A 19 -12.02 9.19 -1.05
CA GLY A 19 -12.10 9.79 0.28
C GLY A 19 -11.96 11.31 0.36
N GLU A 20 -11.61 12.00 -0.73
CA GLU A 20 -11.52 13.48 -0.73
C GLU A 20 -12.85 14.19 -0.43
N ASN A 21 -13.97 13.46 -0.58
CA ASN A 21 -15.31 13.93 -0.24
C ASN A 21 -15.75 13.56 1.19
N GLY A 22 -14.85 13.05 2.02
CA GLY A 22 -15.10 12.66 3.41
C GLY A 22 -15.70 11.27 3.60
N CYS A 23 -15.84 10.45 2.55
CA CYS A 23 -16.49 9.13 2.66
C CYS A 23 -15.68 8.07 3.43
N ILE A 24 -14.44 8.38 3.83
CA ILE A 24 -13.56 7.50 4.60
C ILE A 24 -13.08 8.15 5.91
N ASP A 25 -13.70 9.25 6.34
CA ASP A 25 -13.29 10.00 7.53
C ASP A 25 -13.44 9.19 8.82
N ASP A 26 -14.33 8.20 8.81
CA ASP A 26 -14.62 7.29 9.91
C ASP A 26 -13.47 6.31 10.19
N ILE A 27 -12.71 5.94 9.15
CA ILE A 27 -11.54 5.05 9.26
C ILE A 27 -10.21 5.80 9.33
N GLN A 28 -10.19 7.09 9.00
CA GLN A 28 -9.00 7.93 9.13
C GLN A 28 -8.70 8.25 10.60
N THR A 29 -7.48 7.94 11.02
CA THR A 29 -6.98 8.26 12.35
C THR A 29 -6.46 9.69 12.42
N GLN A 30 -6.20 10.18 13.63
CA GLN A 30 -5.49 11.45 13.82
C GLN A 30 -4.10 11.46 13.14
N PHE A 31 -3.44 10.31 13.03
CA PHE A 31 -2.11 10.19 12.43
C PHE A 31 -2.17 10.30 10.91
N ASP A 32 -3.24 9.81 10.29
CA ASP A 32 -3.47 9.95 8.85
C ASP A 32 -3.69 11.44 8.51
N ARG A 33 -4.61 12.10 9.23
CA ARG A 33 -4.89 13.54 9.05
C ARG A 33 -3.68 14.45 9.30
N GLU A 34 -2.77 14.03 10.17
CA GLU A 34 -1.50 14.75 10.41
C GLU A 34 -0.47 14.59 9.29
N VAL A 35 -0.59 13.56 8.45
CA VAL A 35 0.26 13.35 7.28
C VAL A 35 -0.38 14.05 6.10
N ASP A 36 -1.57 13.62 5.69
CA ASP A 36 -2.42 14.20 4.66
C ASP A 36 -3.73 13.38 4.53
N GLU A 37 -4.78 13.96 3.95
CA GLU A 37 -6.06 13.27 3.74
C GLU A 37 -6.07 12.45 2.44
N GLY A 38 -6.86 11.37 2.43
CA GLY A 38 -7.16 10.60 1.22
C GLY A 38 -6.64 9.17 1.22
N PHE A 39 -7.22 8.35 0.34
CA PHE A 39 -6.98 6.91 0.31
C PHE A 39 -5.54 6.55 -0.04
N GLU A 40 -4.93 7.22 -1.02
CA GLU A 40 -3.52 7.01 -1.39
C GLU A 40 -2.58 7.16 -0.19
N LYS A 41 -2.86 8.11 0.70
CA LYS A 41 -2.00 8.47 1.82
C LYS A 41 -2.00 7.36 2.88
N MET A 42 -3.08 6.58 2.95
CA MET A 42 -3.19 5.43 3.84
C MET A 42 -2.56 4.14 3.30
N ILE A 43 -2.23 4.07 2.00
CA ILE A 43 -1.71 2.86 1.35
C ILE A 43 -0.32 3.02 0.70
N GLY A 44 0.04 4.24 0.30
CA GLY A 44 1.22 4.52 -0.50
C GLY A 44 2.50 4.45 0.32
N GLY A 45 3.52 3.75 -0.20
CA GLY A 45 4.78 3.54 0.51
C GLY A 45 5.51 4.83 0.91
N MET A 46 5.27 5.94 0.20
CA MET A 46 5.78 7.28 0.53
C MET A 46 5.22 7.83 1.85
N TYR A 47 4.01 7.42 2.24
CA TYR A 47 3.27 7.98 3.38
C TYR A 47 3.27 7.06 4.61
N LEU A 48 3.34 5.74 4.43
CA LEU A 48 3.30 4.78 5.54
C LEU A 48 4.39 5.05 6.58
N GLY A 49 5.58 5.45 6.12
CA GLY A 49 6.68 5.84 6.98
C GLY A 49 6.38 7.05 7.86
N GLU A 50 5.72 8.05 7.31
CA GLU A 50 5.33 9.24 8.05
C GLU A 50 4.24 8.92 9.07
N ILE A 51 3.26 8.07 8.73
CA ILE A 51 2.23 7.62 9.67
C ILE A 51 2.89 6.89 10.85
N VAL A 52 3.82 5.97 10.58
CA VAL A 52 4.62 5.31 11.62
C VAL A 52 5.35 6.35 12.47
N ARG A 53 6.07 7.29 11.85
CA ARG A 53 6.81 8.33 12.56
C ARG A 53 5.92 9.16 13.50
N LYS A 54 4.72 9.56 13.06
CA LYS A 54 3.76 10.30 13.89
C LYS A 54 3.29 9.48 15.09
N ILE A 55 3.00 8.19 14.89
CA ILE A 55 2.65 7.28 16.00
C ILE A 55 3.82 7.17 16.99
N LEU A 56 5.05 6.99 16.50
CA LEU A 56 6.23 6.90 17.37
C LEU A 56 6.46 8.19 18.17
N ILE A 57 6.25 9.37 17.59
CA ILE A 57 6.32 10.65 18.30
C ILE A 57 5.27 10.70 19.42
N ASP A 58 4.03 10.30 19.15
CA ASP A 58 2.95 10.30 20.15
C ASP A 58 3.24 9.31 21.29
N LEU A 59 3.71 8.10 20.99
CA LEU A 59 4.13 7.12 22.00
C LEU A 59 5.32 7.62 22.83
N THR A 60 6.28 8.30 22.20
CA THR A 60 7.42 8.92 22.90
C THR A 60 6.94 10.02 23.85
N ARG A 61 6.02 10.90 23.41
CA ARG A 61 5.41 11.94 24.28
C ARG A 61 4.70 11.38 25.50
N ARG A 62 4.20 10.14 25.40
CA ARG A 62 3.51 9.42 26.48
C ARG A 62 4.45 8.61 27.37
N ASP A 63 5.77 8.76 27.20
CA ASP A 63 6.81 8.05 27.94
C ASP A 63 6.77 6.51 27.73
N LEU A 64 6.27 6.06 26.57
CA LEU A 64 6.17 4.64 26.21
C LEU A 64 7.30 4.18 25.28
N LEU A 65 8.03 5.12 24.69
CA LEU A 65 9.15 4.87 23.77
C LEU A 65 10.31 5.81 24.07
N PHE A 66 11.53 5.33 23.81
CA PHE A 66 12.76 6.13 23.79
C PHE A 66 12.97 6.97 25.06
N ARG A 67 12.52 6.46 26.21
CA ARG A 67 12.60 7.14 27.53
C ARG A 67 11.96 8.53 27.55
N GLY A 68 10.95 8.74 26.71
CA GLY A 68 10.27 10.03 26.58
C GLY A 68 11.02 11.08 25.76
N GLU A 69 12.19 10.75 25.20
CA GLU A 69 13.05 11.71 24.51
C GLU A 69 12.77 11.76 23.00
N ILE A 70 12.18 12.86 22.54
CA ILE A 70 11.97 13.11 21.11
C ILE A 70 13.26 13.68 20.50
N THR A 71 14.04 12.83 19.84
CA THR A 71 15.27 13.24 19.14
C THR A 71 14.99 14.08 17.88
N GLU A 72 15.95 14.89 17.45
CA GLU A 72 15.86 15.64 16.18
C GLU A 72 15.72 14.70 14.97
N LYS A 73 16.29 13.49 15.07
CA LYS A 73 16.10 12.44 14.06
C LYS A 73 14.64 12.01 13.96
N LEU A 74 13.97 11.75 15.08
CA LEU A 74 12.55 11.38 15.06
C LEU A 74 11.64 12.50 14.52
N LYS A 75 12.04 13.76 14.70
CA LYS A 75 11.33 14.93 14.12
C LYS A 75 11.52 15.07 12.62
N THR A 76 12.55 14.45 12.04
CA THR A 76 12.88 14.55 10.61
C THR A 76 11.84 13.79 9.78
N SER A 77 11.08 14.51 8.96
CA SER A 77 10.14 13.92 8.00
C SER A 77 10.88 13.07 6.96
N GLY A 78 10.31 11.93 6.58
CA GLY A 78 10.85 10.99 5.61
C GLY A 78 11.92 10.04 6.16
N ILE A 79 12.23 10.07 7.47
CA ILE A 79 13.27 9.20 8.06
C ILE A 79 12.93 7.70 7.96
N PHE A 80 11.64 7.35 7.95
CA PHE A 80 11.16 5.98 7.79
C PHE A 80 10.79 5.70 6.33
N GLU A 81 11.77 5.61 5.45
CA GLU A 81 11.54 5.16 4.08
C GLU A 81 10.89 3.75 4.04
N THR A 82 10.15 3.44 2.97
CA THR A 82 9.49 2.14 2.78
C THR A 82 10.43 0.95 2.96
N LYS A 83 11.70 1.08 2.57
CA LYS A 83 12.73 0.03 2.75
C LYS A 83 12.93 -0.35 4.22
N PHE A 84 12.84 0.62 5.14
CA PHE A 84 13.01 0.36 6.57
C PHE A 84 11.80 -0.34 7.15
N LEU A 85 10.58 0.00 6.71
CA LEU A 85 9.37 -0.72 7.10
C LEU A 85 9.49 -2.20 6.70
N SER A 86 9.83 -2.46 5.44
CA SER A 86 10.04 -3.82 4.94
C SER A 86 11.13 -4.58 5.70
N GLN A 87 12.21 -3.91 6.10
CA GLN A 87 13.27 -4.53 6.89
C GLN A 87 12.78 -4.85 8.31
N ILE A 88 12.24 -3.87 9.04
CA ILE A 88 11.78 -4.00 10.44
C ILE A 88 10.77 -5.15 10.58
N GLU A 89 9.89 -5.31 9.60
CA GLU A 89 8.85 -6.35 9.61
C GLU A 89 9.34 -7.74 9.19
N SER A 90 10.56 -7.89 8.68
CA SER A 90 11.04 -9.18 8.20
C SER A 90 11.02 -10.27 9.28
N ASP A 91 10.44 -11.43 8.94
CA ASP A 91 10.37 -12.62 9.81
C ASP A 91 11.74 -13.19 10.15
N ARG A 92 12.74 -12.93 9.30
CA ARG A 92 14.10 -13.45 9.45
C ARG A 92 14.98 -12.58 10.34
N LEU A 93 14.49 -11.41 10.78
CA LEU A 93 15.28 -10.52 11.64
C LEU A 93 15.09 -10.85 13.11
N ALA A 94 16.21 -11.04 13.78
CA ALA A 94 16.27 -11.02 15.24
C ALA A 94 16.01 -9.59 15.75
N LEU A 95 15.48 -9.46 16.97
CA LEU A 95 15.21 -8.16 17.60
C LEU A 95 16.46 -7.26 17.66
N LEU A 96 17.66 -7.84 17.82
CA LEU A 96 18.92 -7.10 17.80
C LEU A 96 19.20 -6.41 16.46
N GLN A 97 18.72 -6.97 15.35
CA GLN A 97 18.87 -6.35 14.03
C GLN A 97 17.88 -5.22 13.82
N VAL A 98 16.64 -5.36 14.32
CA VAL A 98 15.66 -4.26 14.35
C VAL A 98 16.23 -3.08 15.14
N ARG A 99 16.80 -3.35 16.33
CA ARG A 99 17.49 -2.33 17.13
C ARG A 99 18.64 -1.67 16.37
N SER A 100 19.46 -2.45 15.66
CA SER A 100 20.56 -1.93 14.84
C SER A 100 20.06 -0.97 13.75
N ILE A 101 18.94 -1.29 13.09
CA ILE A 101 18.31 -0.41 12.10
C ILE A 101 17.88 0.91 12.76
N LEU A 102 17.19 0.85 13.89
CA LEU A 102 16.74 2.05 14.62
C LEU A 102 17.92 2.91 15.08
N GLN A 103 18.99 2.30 15.57
CA GLN A 103 20.23 3.00 15.92
C GLN A 103 20.90 3.63 14.70
N HIS A 104 20.86 2.98 13.53
CA HIS A 104 21.37 3.54 12.28
C HIS A 104 20.57 4.76 11.82
N LEU A 105 19.27 4.80 12.13
CA LEU A 105 18.42 5.98 11.95
C LEU A 105 18.69 7.08 13.00
N GLY A 106 19.57 6.83 13.98
CA GLY A 106 19.90 7.75 15.06
C GLY A 106 18.85 7.78 16.17
N LEU A 107 18.12 6.67 16.36
CA LEU A 107 17.18 6.47 17.45
C LEU A 107 17.83 5.57 18.51
N ASP A 108 18.09 6.13 19.69
CA ASP A 108 18.58 5.33 20.82
C ASP A 108 17.43 4.46 21.33
N SER A 109 17.45 3.19 20.93
CA SER A 109 16.39 2.22 21.19
C SER A 109 16.87 1.08 22.06
N THR A 110 15.97 0.62 22.93
CA THR A 110 16.06 -0.62 23.69
C THR A 110 15.47 -1.79 22.91
N CYS A 111 15.57 -3.01 23.47
CA CYS A 111 14.88 -4.17 22.90
C CYS A 111 13.35 -4.00 22.95
N ASP A 112 12.82 -3.41 24.02
CA ASP A 112 11.38 -3.19 24.19
C ASP A 112 10.87 -2.13 23.19
N ASP A 113 11.63 -1.05 22.99
CA ASP A 113 11.32 -0.07 21.94
C ASP A 113 11.26 -0.75 20.55
N SER A 114 12.19 -1.66 20.29
CA SER A 114 12.25 -2.39 19.00
C SER A 114 11.02 -3.28 18.78
N ILE A 115 10.47 -3.88 19.84
CA ILE A 115 9.24 -4.67 19.78
C ILE A 115 8.06 -3.75 19.43
N ILE A 116 7.92 -2.63 20.16
CA ILE A 116 6.83 -1.68 19.95
C ILE A 116 6.89 -1.09 18.54
N VAL A 117 8.07 -0.65 18.08
CA VAL A 117 8.25 -0.11 16.72
C VAL A 117 7.86 -1.15 15.66
N LYS A 118 8.27 -2.41 15.83
CA LYS A 118 7.87 -3.49 14.91
C LYS A 118 6.36 -3.69 14.88
N GLN A 119 5.69 -3.62 16.04
CA GLN A 119 4.22 -3.73 16.11
C GLN A 119 3.52 -2.54 15.44
N VAL A 120 4.04 -1.32 15.61
CA VAL A 120 3.51 -0.13 14.94
C VAL A 120 3.64 -0.25 13.43
N CYS A 121 4.82 -0.63 12.92
CA CYS A 121 5.02 -0.87 11.49
C CYS A 121 4.01 -1.91 10.96
N GLY A 122 3.93 -3.07 11.61
CA GLY A 122 3.02 -4.14 11.20
C GLY A 122 1.54 -3.76 11.24
N THR A 123 1.14 -2.88 12.17
CA THR A 123 -0.24 -2.38 12.22
C THR A 123 -0.55 -1.46 11.03
N VAL A 124 0.35 -0.53 10.73
CA VAL A 124 0.19 0.42 9.61
C VAL A 124 0.24 -0.31 8.26
N SER A 125 1.21 -1.18 8.06
CA SER A 125 1.38 -1.91 6.79
C SER A 125 0.26 -2.93 6.54
N ARG A 126 -0.23 -3.61 7.59
CA ARG A 126 -1.40 -4.49 7.50
C ARG A 126 -2.64 -3.72 7.07
N ARG A 127 -2.94 -2.59 7.74
CA ARG A 127 -4.08 -1.75 7.37
C ARG A 127 -3.97 -1.29 5.91
N ALA A 128 -2.78 -0.84 5.50
CA ALA A 128 -2.52 -0.41 4.12
C ALA A 128 -2.81 -1.52 3.10
N ALA A 129 -2.37 -2.75 3.38
CA ALA A 129 -2.64 -3.91 2.52
C ALA A 129 -4.13 -4.27 2.48
N GLN A 130 -4.83 -4.21 3.62
CA GLN A 130 -6.26 -4.48 3.70
C GLN A 130 -7.09 -3.44 2.94
N LEU A 131 -6.77 -2.15 3.09
CA LEU A 131 -7.43 -1.06 2.36
C LEU A 131 -7.23 -1.22 0.85
N CYS A 132 -6.00 -1.49 0.41
CA CYS A 132 -5.70 -1.77 -0.99
C CYS A 132 -6.46 -3.01 -1.50
N GLY A 133 -6.54 -4.07 -0.68
CA GLY A 133 -7.32 -5.27 -0.98
C GLY A 133 -8.81 -4.99 -1.12
N ALA A 134 -9.40 -4.16 -0.27
CA ALA A 134 -10.81 -3.74 -0.38
C ALA A 134 -11.09 -2.97 -1.67
N GLY A 135 -10.20 -2.06 -2.06
CA GLY A 135 -10.29 -1.37 -3.35
C GLY A 135 -10.23 -2.34 -4.53
N MET A 136 -9.32 -3.31 -4.49
CA MET A 136 -9.18 -4.31 -5.56
C MET A 136 -10.40 -5.25 -5.63
N ALA A 137 -10.91 -5.68 -4.47
CA ALA A 137 -12.13 -6.49 -4.37
C ALA A 137 -13.31 -5.80 -5.06
N ALA A 138 -13.50 -4.51 -4.84
CA ALA A 138 -14.54 -3.72 -5.51
C ALA A 138 -14.38 -3.70 -7.03
N ILE A 139 -13.14 -3.60 -7.55
CA ILE A 139 -12.87 -3.61 -8.99
C ILE A 139 -13.21 -4.97 -9.61
N VAL A 140 -12.74 -6.07 -9.02
CA VAL A 140 -12.95 -7.42 -9.58
C VAL A 140 -14.43 -7.84 -9.49
N GLU A 141 -15.11 -7.52 -8.40
CA GLU A 141 -16.56 -7.75 -8.27
C GLU A 141 -17.33 -6.94 -9.30
N LYS A 142 -16.98 -5.66 -9.48
CA LYS A 142 -17.60 -4.83 -10.52
C LYS A 142 -17.40 -5.41 -11.92
N ILE A 143 -16.23 -5.96 -12.23
CA ILE A 143 -15.99 -6.64 -13.51
C ILE A 143 -16.85 -7.90 -13.63
N ARG A 144 -16.96 -8.70 -12.57
CA ARG A 144 -17.78 -9.92 -12.53
C ARG A 144 -19.26 -9.59 -12.78
N GLU A 145 -19.79 -8.62 -12.04
CA GLU A 145 -21.19 -8.17 -12.12
C GLU A 145 -21.51 -7.58 -13.48
N ASN A 146 -20.66 -6.68 -14.01
CA ASN A 146 -20.85 -6.09 -15.33
C ASN A 146 -20.92 -7.16 -16.45
N ARG A 147 -20.29 -8.32 -16.25
CA ARG A 147 -20.30 -9.45 -17.19
C ARG A 147 -21.41 -10.47 -16.90
N GLY A 148 -22.20 -10.27 -15.84
CA GLY A 148 -23.27 -11.20 -15.43
C GLY A 148 -22.76 -12.59 -15.05
N LEU A 149 -21.54 -12.68 -14.52
CA LEU A 149 -20.90 -13.94 -14.19
C LEU A 149 -21.16 -14.36 -12.74
N ASP A 150 -21.41 -15.64 -12.50
CA ASP A 150 -21.47 -16.18 -11.14
C ASP A 150 -20.08 -16.25 -10.49
N HIS A 151 -19.04 -16.52 -11.29
CA HIS A 151 -17.65 -16.61 -10.87
C HIS A 151 -16.74 -15.94 -11.91
N LEU A 152 -15.64 -15.31 -11.46
CA LEU A 152 -14.68 -14.61 -12.33
C LEU A 152 -13.25 -15.09 -12.08
N ASP A 153 -12.62 -15.68 -13.08
CA ASP A 153 -11.16 -15.85 -13.12
C ASP A 153 -10.51 -14.60 -13.73
N ILE A 154 -9.58 -13.97 -13.00
CA ILE A 154 -8.91 -12.75 -13.47
C ILE A 154 -7.46 -12.65 -12.99
N THR A 155 -6.61 -12.11 -13.86
CA THR A 155 -5.21 -11.81 -13.53
C THR A 155 -5.01 -10.30 -13.37
N VAL A 156 -4.36 -9.89 -12.28
CA VAL A 156 -4.00 -8.50 -12.00
C VAL A 156 -2.48 -8.36 -12.12
N GLY A 157 -2.04 -7.52 -13.06
CA GLY A 157 -0.64 -7.12 -13.16
C GLY A 157 -0.33 -6.06 -12.11
N VAL A 158 0.69 -6.30 -11.27
CA VAL A 158 1.07 -5.39 -10.17
C VAL A 158 2.52 -4.97 -10.30
N ASP A 159 2.80 -3.71 -9.98
CA ASP A 159 4.12 -3.15 -9.80
C ASP A 159 4.14 -2.27 -8.54
N GLY A 160 5.32 -1.96 -8.01
CA GLY A 160 5.52 -1.08 -6.86
C GLY A 160 6.47 -1.68 -5.83
N THR A 161 7.40 -0.85 -5.35
CA THR A 161 8.44 -1.25 -4.38
C THR A 161 7.86 -1.79 -3.08
N LEU A 162 6.76 -1.22 -2.58
CA LEU A 162 6.10 -1.70 -1.36
C LEU A 162 5.55 -3.13 -1.57
N TYR A 163 4.83 -3.36 -2.66
CA TYR A 163 4.29 -4.68 -2.97
C TYR A 163 5.40 -5.73 -3.20
N LYS A 164 6.50 -5.32 -3.86
CA LYS A 164 7.66 -6.17 -4.17
C LYS A 164 8.48 -6.56 -2.94
N LEU A 165 8.77 -5.59 -2.07
CA LEU A 165 9.79 -5.75 -1.03
C LEU A 165 9.22 -5.99 0.36
N HIS A 166 7.96 -5.65 0.62
CA HIS A 166 7.38 -5.79 1.95
C HIS A 166 7.03 -7.25 2.25
N PRO A 167 7.46 -7.82 3.40
CA PRO A 167 7.36 -9.25 3.68
C PRO A 167 5.92 -9.77 3.77
N HIS A 168 4.96 -8.90 4.06
CA HIS A 168 3.57 -9.30 4.33
C HIS A 168 2.53 -8.63 3.43
N PHE A 169 2.88 -7.58 2.69
CA PHE A 169 1.89 -6.70 2.07
C PHE A 169 1.09 -7.44 0.99
N SER A 170 1.77 -8.10 0.05
CA SER A 170 1.14 -8.86 -1.02
C SER A 170 0.26 -10.00 -0.48
N ARG A 171 0.74 -10.73 0.54
CA ARG A 171 -0.02 -11.81 1.17
C ARG A 171 -1.31 -11.29 1.80
N ILE A 172 -1.24 -10.24 2.63
CA ILE A 172 -2.41 -9.67 3.31
C ILE A 172 -3.40 -9.08 2.30
N LEU A 173 -2.90 -8.41 1.24
CA LEU A 173 -3.73 -7.90 0.16
C LEU A 173 -4.51 -9.04 -0.51
N ASN A 174 -3.82 -10.12 -0.90
CA ASN A 174 -4.46 -11.27 -1.54
C ASN A 174 -5.49 -11.95 -0.63
N GLU A 175 -5.16 -12.15 0.65
CA GLU A 175 -6.08 -12.68 1.66
C GLU A 175 -7.33 -11.80 1.78
N THR A 176 -7.16 -10.48 1.81
CA THR A 176 -8.27 -9.52 1.90
C THR A 176 -9.16 -9.55 0.66
N VAL A 177 -8.57 -9.65 -0.54
CA VAL A 177 -9.34 -9.75 -1.79
C VAL A 177 -10.14 -11.05 -1.82
N GLN A 178 -9.54 -12.17 -1.40
CA GLN A 178 -10.23 -13.46 -1.35
C GLN A 178 -11.42 -13.45 -0.36
N GLU A 179 -11.27 -12.77 0.77
CA GLU A 179 -12.32 -12.64 1.78
C GLU A 179 -13.48 -11.75 1.29
N LEU A 180 -13.17 -10.63 0.64
CA LEU A 180 -14.15 -9.63 0.23
C LEU A 180 -14.80 -9.91 -1.14
N ALA A 181 -14.11 -10.65 -2.01
CA ALA A 181 -14.58 -11.03 -3.35
C ALA A 181 -14.48 -12.56 -3.56
N PRO A 182 -15.18 -13.38 -2.77
CA PRO A 182 -15.02 -14.84 -2.77
C PRO A 182 -15.48 -15.53 -4.08
N LYS A 183 -16.14 -14.80 -4.97
CA LYS A 183 -16.57 -15.26 -6.31
C LYS A 183 -15.59 -14.85 -7.42
N CYS A 184 -14.43 -14.31 -7.04
CA CYS A 184 -13.40 -13.87 -7.97
C CYS A 184 -12.09 -14.59 -7.63
N ASP A 185 -11.65 -15.49 -8.51
CA ASP A 185 -10.33 -16.10 -8.42
C ASP A 185 -9.30 -15.15 -9.02
N VAL A 186 -8.66 -14.37 -8.15
CA VAL A 186 -7.72 -13.30 -8.55
C VAL A 186 -6.28 -13.79 -8.47
N THR A 187 -5.60 -13.85 -9.61
CA THR A 187 -4.17 -14.14 -9.70
C THR A 187 -3.36 -12.85 -9.82
N PHE A 188 -2.51 -12.55 -8.84
CA PHE A 188 -1.62 -11.40 -8.90
C PHE A 188 -0.27 -11.76 -9.54
N VAL A 189 0.11 -11.05 -10.60
CA VAL A 189 1.37 -11.26 -11.32
C VAL A 189 2.24 -10.01 -11.21
N LEU A 190 3.45 -10.19 -10.69
CA LEU A 190 4.41 -9.11 -10.58
C LEU A 190 4.99 -8.75 -11.95
N SER A 191 4.99 -7.46 -12.26
CA SER A 191 5.64 -6.92 -13.44
C SER A 191 6.99 -6.30 -13.09
N GLU A 192 8.05 -6.74 -13.76
CA GLU A 192 9.40 -6.18 -13.57
C GLU A 192 9.62 -4.89 -14.37
N ASP A 193 8.94 -4.75 -15.50
CA ASP A 193 9.00 -3.59 -16.41
C ASP A 193 7.66 -3.44 -17.14
N GLY A 194 6.59 -3.22 -16.37
CA GLY A 194 5.23 -3.20 -16.90
C GLY A 194 4.92 -1.97 -17.74
N SER A 195 5.43 -0.81 -17.32
CA SER A 195 5.14 0.47 -17.96
C SER A 195 5.84 0.59 -19.31
N GLY A 196 7.11 0.20 -19.43
CA GLY A 196 7.85 0.24 -20.69
C GLY A 196 7.27 -0.71 -21.74
N LYS A 197 7.13 -2.00 -21.39
CA LYS A 197 6.57 -3.01 -22.29
C LYS A 197 5.10 -2.74 -22.62
N GLY A 198 4.32 -2.29 -21.64
CA GLY A 198 2.91 -1.93 -21.81
C GLY A 198 2.72 -0.77 -22.77
N ALA A 199 3.52 0.30 -22.64
CA ALA A 199 3.47 1.44 -23.55
C ALA A 199 3.79 1.07 -25.00
N ALA A 200 4.79 0.20 -25.20
CA ALA A 200 5.13 -0.31 -26.53
C ALA A 200 4.00 -1.12 -27.16
N LEU A 201 3.36 -2.01 -26.38
CA LEU A 201 2.21 -2.81 -26.84
C LEU A 201 0.99 -1.94 -27.17
N ILE A 202 0.69 -0.92 -26.35
CA ILE A 202 -0.40 0.04 -26.64
C ILE A 202 -0.11 0.79 -27.95
N THR A 203 1.15 1.18 -28.18
CA THR A 203 1.57 1.88 -29.40
C THR A 203 1.38 0.99 -30.65
N ASP A 204 1.80 -0.27 -30.59
CA ASP A 204 1.62 -1.23 -31.70
C ASP A 204 0.12 -1.48 -32.00
N VAL A 205 -0.71 -1.70 -30.97
CA VAL A 205 -2.16 -1.87 -31.15
C VAL A 205 -2.82 -0.62 -31.75
N ALA A 206 -2.42 0.57 -31.30
CA ALA A 206 -2.92 1.83 -31.84
C ALA A 206 -2.52 2.02 -33.31
N GLN A 207 -1.28 1.67 -33.68
CA GLN A 207 -0.82 1.72 -35.07
C GLN A 207 -1.61 0.77 -35.98
N ARG A 208 -1.87 -0.46 -35.54
CA ARG A 208 -2.67 -1.43 -36.32
C ARG A 208 -4.10 -0.96 -36.54
N ARG A 209 -4.76 -0.43 -35.50
CA ARG A 209 -6.11 0.13 -35.63
C ARG A 209 -6.18 1.31 -36.60
N ASN A 210 -5.16 2.16 -36.61
CA ASN A 210 -5.07 3.28 -37.57
C ASN A 210 -4.80 2.83 -39.01
N ALA A 211 -4.20 1.64 -39.21
CA ALA A 211 -3.99 1.06 -40.53
C ALA A 211 -5.23 0.31 -41.07
N GLU A 212 -6.14 -0.09 -40.19
CA GLU A 212 -7.41 -0.77 -40.51
C GLU A 212 -8.59 0.20 -40.69
N MET A 213 -8.43 1.48 -40.33
CA MET A 213 -9.39 2.58 -40.59
C MET A 213 -9.07 3.31 -41.89
#